data_AF-M5FFF9-F1
#
_entry.id   AF-M5FFF9-F1
#
_cell.length_a   1.000
_cell.length_b   1.000
_cell.length_c   1.000
_cell.angle_alpha   90.00
_cell.angle_beta   90.00
_cell.angle_gamma   90.00
#
_symmetry.space_group_name_H-M   'P 1'
#
loop_
_entity.id
_entity.type
_entity.pdbx_description
1 polymer ?
#
loop_
_entity_poly.entity_id
_entity_poly.type
_entity_poly.pdbx_seq_one_letter_code
_entity_poly.pdbx_strand_id
1 'polypeptide(L)'
;MITVKLPQKAEKLLVDMAKASGRTTDQVAAEAILEAIEDWQDAKIAEERLKDDDGARIPLEEMIRKLELREAEERRKKPAAE
;
A
#
# COMPACT_ATOMS: atom_id res chain seq x y z
N MET A 1 -22.34 3.85 -11.89
CA MET A 1 -22.12 2.87 -12.97
C MET A 1 -21.47 3.58 -14.12
N ILE A 2 -20.27 3.16 -14.53
CA ILE A 2 -19.57 3.71 -15.68
C ILE A 2 -19.58 2.67 -16.79
N THR A 3 -19.71 3.09 -18.04
CA THR A 3 -19.58 2.20 -19.21
C THR A 3 -18.35 2.60 -19.97
N VAL A 4 -17.41 1.67 -20.14
CA VAL A 4 -16.13 1.92 -20.81
C VAL A 4 -15.94 0.87 -21.89
N LYS A 5 -15.50 1.30 -23.08
CA LYS A 5 -15.12 0.37 -24.14
C LYS A 5 -13.68 -0.07 -23.91
N LEU A 6 -13.49 -1.36 -23.65
CA LEU A 6 -12.17 -1.92 -23.43
C LEU A 6 -11.51 -2.33 -24.76
N PRO A 7 -10.18 -2.24 -24.89
CA PRO A 7 -9.47 -2.89 -25.98
C PRO A 7 -9.66 -4.41 -25.92
N GLN A 8 -9.75 -5.09 -27.07
CA GLN A 8 -9.94 -6.56 -27.14
C GLN A 8 -8.93 -7.34 -26.29
N LYS A 9 -7.68 -6.87 -26.20
CA LYS A 9 -6.65 -7.48 -25.36
C LYS A 9 -7.03 -7.45 -23.87
N ALA A 10 -7.55 -6.32 -23.39
CA ALA A 10 -7.96 -6.17 -22.00
C ALA A 10 -9.19 -7.02 -21.68
N GLU A 11 -10.16 -7.08 -22.59
CA GLU A 11 -11.34 -7.96 -22.47
C GLU A 11 -10.91 -9.43 -22.32
N LYS A 12 -9.97 -9.89 -23.17
CA LYS A 12 -9.44 -11.25 -23.09
C LYS A 12 -8.76 -11.52 -21.74
N LEU A 13 -7.89 -10.61 -21.29
CA LEU A 13 -7.19 -10.75 -20.01
C LEU A 13 -8.15 -10.80 -18.83
N LEU A 14 -9.19 -9.97 -18.81
CA LEU A 14 -10.22 -9.99 -17.77
C LEU A 14 -10.96 -11.32 -17.74
N VAL A 15 -11.34 -11.86 -18.91
CA VAL A 15 -12.03 -13.15 -19.01
C VAL A 15 -11.14 -14.29 -18.52
N ASP A 16 -9.86 -14.31 -18.93
CA ASP A 16 -8.91 -15.36 -18.55
C ASP A 16 -8.64 -15.33 -17.05
N MET A 17 -8.46 -14.14 -16.47
CA MET A 17 -8.25 -13.95 -15.03
C MET A 17 -9.49 -14.34 -14.22
N ALA A 18 -10.67 -13.88 -14.63
CA ALA A 18 -11.94 -14.21 -13.97
C ALA A 18 -12.17 -15.73 -13.91
N LYS A 19 -11.90 -16.44 -15.02
CA LYS A 19 -11.97 -17.91 -15.07
C LYS A 19 -10.96 -18.57 -14.13
N ALA A 20 -9.71 -18.11 -14.14
CA ALA A 20 -8.65 -18.68 -13.30
C ALA A 20 -8.92 -18.47 -11.80
N SER A 21 -9.52 -17.34 -11.42
CA SER A 21 -9.79 -17.00 -10.03
C SER A 21 -11.19 -17.44 -9.53
N GLY A 22 -12.05 -17.96 -10.40
CA GLY A 22 -13.45 -18.26 -10.05
C GLY A 22 -14.29 -17.02 -9.71
N ARG A 23 -13.94 -15.86 -10.27
CA ARG A 23 -14.62 -14.56 -10.04
C ARG A 23 -15.34 -14.11 -11.31
N THR A 24 -16.20 -13.09 -11.21
CA THR A 24 -16.81 -12.48 -12.41
C THR A 24 -15.87 -11.45 -13.04
N THR A 25 -16.06 -11.16 -14.32
CA THR A 25 -15.30 -10.11 -15.02
C THR A 25 -15.47 -8.75 -14.37
N ASP A 26 -16.65 -8.45 -13.81
CA ASP A 26 -16.93 -7.19 -13.14
C ASP A 26 -16.16 -7.06 -11.81
N GLN A 27 -16.06 -8.17 -11.05
CA GLN A 27 -15.27 -8.19 -9.82
C GLN A 27 -13.78 -7.97 -10.10
N VAL A 28 -13.25 -8.64 -11.12
CA VAL A 28 -11.85 -8.50 -11.52
C VAL A 28 -11.58 -7.09 -12.05
N ALA A 29 -12.47 -6.55 -12.87
CA ALA A 29 -12.33 -5.20 -13.41
C ALA A 29 -12.36 -4.13 -12.30
N ALA A 30 -13.28 -4.26 -11.34
CA ALA A 30 -13.38 -3.33 -10.23
C ALA A 30 -12.13 -3.35 -9.36
N GLU A 31 -11.60 -4.55 -9.06
CA GLU A 31 -10.37 -4.72 -8.29
C GLU A 31 -9.15 -4.16 -9.02
N ALA A 32 -8.99 -4.47 -10.31
CA ALA A 32 -7.88 -3.94 -11.11
C ALA A 32 -7.89 -2.40 -11.22
N ILE A 33 -9.08 -1.78 -11.28
CA ILE A 33 -9.20 -0.32 -11.26
C ILE A 33 -8.81 0.23 -9.88
N LEU A 34 -9.26 -0.41 -8.80
CA LEU A 34 -8.93 0.02 -7.44
C LEU A 34 -7.43 -0.08 -7.19
N GLU A 35 -6.81 -1.21 -7.52
CA GLU A 35 -5.37 -1.44 -7.39
C GLU A 35 -4.57 -0.38 -8.16
N ALA A 36 -4.96 -0.07 -9.42
CA ALA A 36 -4.29 0.98 -10.20
C ALA A 36 -4.42 2.39 -9.59
N ILE A 37 -5.54 2.68 -8.91
CA ILE A 37 -5.72 3.95 -8.19
C ILE A 37 -4.86 3.98 -6.93
N GLU A 38 -4.84 2.89 -6.16
CA GLU A 38 -4.03 2.76 -4.95
C GLU A 38 -2.54 2.87 -5.26
N ASP A 39 -2.05 2.17 -6.29
CA ASP A 39 -0.66 2.28 -6.77
C ASP A 39 -0.27 3.72 -7.10
N TRP A 40 -1.18 4.45 -7.78
CA TRP A 40 -0.95 5.85 -8.12
C TRP A 40 -0.90 6.74 -6.87
N GLN A 41 -1.76 6.50 -5.88
CA GLN A 41 -1.77 7.23 -4.62
C GLN A 41 -0.52 6.94 -3.79
N ASP A 42 -0.10 5.69 -3.69
CA ASP A 42 1.10 5.27 -2.97
C ASP A 42 2.35 5.91 -3.57
N ALA A 43 2.45 5.93 -4.91
CA ALA A 43 3.53 6.64 -5.59
C ALA A 43 3.55 8.13 -5.25
N LYS A 44 2.38 8.79 -5.20
CA LYS A 44 2.28 10.22 -4.84
C LYS A 44 2.69 10.48 -3.39
N ILE A 45 2.27 9.64 -2.46
CA ILE A 45 2.67 9.75 -1.05
C ILE A 45 4.19 9.55 -0.90
N ALA A 46 4.77 8.60 -1.63
CA ALA A 46 6.21 8.38 -1.63
C ALA A 46 6.96 9.60 -2.20
N GLU A 47 6.51 10.16 -3.32
CA GLU A 47 7.08 11.40 -3.89
C GLU A 47 6.99 12.57 -2.91
N GLU A 48 5.87 12.73 -2.21
CA GLU A 48 5.70 13.78 -1.20
C GLU A 48 6.66 13.61 -0.02
N ARG A 49 6.80 12.38 0.50
CA ARG A 49 7.75 12.08 1.58
C ARG A 49 9.19 12.35 1.17
N LEU A 50 9.53 12.16 -0.10
CA LEU A 50 10.86 12.47 -0.62
C LEU A 50 11.14 13.97 -0.76
N LYS A 51 10.13 14.84 -0.82
CA LYS A 51 10.35 16.31 -0.93
C LYS A 51 11.06 16.87 0.29
N ASP A 52 10.72 16.36 1.47
CA ASP A 52 11.27 16.80 2.76
C ASP A 52 12.39 15.86 3.26
N ASP A 53 12.81 14.88 2.45
CA ASP A 53 13.89 13.96 2.79
C ASP A 53 15.26 14.63 2.59
N ASP A 54 16.00 14.79 3.69
CA ASP A 54 17.35 15.37 3.69
C ASP A 54 18.44 14.37 3.25
N GLY A 55 18.05 13.13 2.93
CA GLY A 55 18.96 12.07 2.51
C GLY A 55 19.75 11.45 3.66
N ALA A 56 19.55 11.89 4.91
CA ALA A 56 20.20 11.29 6.07
C ALA A 56 19.67 9.87 6.28
N ARG A 57 20.60 8.93 6.52
CA ARG A 57 20.29 7.53 6.81
C ARG A 57 20.99 7.14 8.09
N ILE A 58 20.37 6.26 8.87
CA ILE A 58 20.96 5.68 10.07
C ILE A 58 21.20 4.18 9.86
N PRO A 59 22.25 3.60 10.43
CA PRO A 59 22.43 2.15 10.46
C PRO A 59 21.22 1.45 11.10
N LEU A 60 20.90 0.24 10.64
CA LEU A 60 19.76 -0.51 11.14
C LEU A 60 19.86 -0.77 12.65
N GLU A 61 21.07 -1.07 13.13
CA GLU A 61 21.36 -1.30 14.55
C GLU A 61 21.06 -0.05 15.40
N GLU A 62 21.35 1.14 14.87
CA GLU A 62 21.04 2.40 15.54
C GLU A 62 19.53 2.67 15.57
N MET A 63 18.81 2.38 14.47
CA MET A 63 17.35 2.50 14.41
C MET A 63 16.68 1.59 15.45
N ILE A 64 17.08 0.32 15.51
CA ILE A 64 16.56 -0.66 16.48
C ILE A 64 16.77 -0.14 17.90
N ARG A 65 17.99 0.28 18.24
CA ARG A 65 18.30 0.83 19.56
C ARG A 65 17.42 2.04 19.91
N LYS A 66 17.18 2.95 18.97
CA LYS A 66 16.29 4.11 19.18
C LYS A 66 14.84 3.68 19.45
N LEU A 67 14.35 2.67 18.73
CA LEU A 67 12.99 2.15 18.90
C LEU A 67 12.83 1.46 20.27
N GLU A 68 13.78 0.60 20.66
CA GLU A 68 13.75 -0.07 21.97
C GLU A 68 13.74 0.92 23.13
N LEU A 69 14.55 1.98 23.04
CA LEU A 69 14.58 3.05 24.04
C LEU A 69 13.23 3.77 24.13
N ARG A 70 12.64 4.13 22.98
CA ARG A 70 11.32 4.77 22.93
C ARG A 70 10.25 3.88 23.54
N GLU A 71 10.24 2.58 23.23
CA GLU A 71 9.28 1.64 23.81
C GLU A 71 9.45 1.52 25.33
N ALA A 72 10.68 1.45 25.82
CA ALA A 72 10.96 1.38 27.25
C ALA A 72 10.48 2.64 27.98
N GLU A 73 10.65 3.82 27.38
CA GLU A 73 10.13 5.08 27.91
C GLU A 73 8.60 5.11 27.95
N GLU A 74 7.93 4.69 26.88
CA GLU A 74 6.46 4.64 26.83
C GLU A 74 5.89 3.63 27.84
N ARG A 75 6.56 2.49 28.06
CA ARG A 75 6.19 1.53 29.12
C ARG A 75 6.38 2.11 30.52
N ARG A 76 7.43 2.91 30.75
CA ARG A 76 7.64 3.61 32.03
C ARG A 76 6.59 4.70 32.28
N LYS A 77 6.07 5.33 31.22
CA LYS A 77 5.03 6.37 31.30
C LYS A 77 3.61 5.82 31.49
N LYS A 78 3.34 4.56 31.14
CA LYS A 78 2.09 3.87 31.47
C LYS A 78 2.24 3.24 32.86
N PRO A 79 1.83 3.89 33.97
CA PRO A 79 1.74 3.19 35.24
C PRO A 79 0.79 2.00 35.08
N ALA A 80 1.08 0.92 35.80
CA ALA A 80 0.15 -0.20 35.92
C ALA A 80 -1.22 0.37 36.32
N ALA A 81 -2.24 0.13 35.50
CA ALA A 81 -3.61 0.37 35.92
C ALA A 81 -3.85 -0.53 37.14
N GLU A 82 -4.11 0.10 38.29
CA GLU A 82 -4.66 -0.56 39.49
C GLU A 82 -6.05 -1.15 39.20
#